data_AF-A0A928PYX1-F1
#
_entry.id   AF-A0A928PYX1-F1
#
_cell.length_a   1.000
_cell.length_b   1.000
_cell.length_c   1.000
_cell.angle_alpha   90.00
_cell.angle_beta   90.00
_cell.angle_gamma   90.00
#
_symmetry.space_group_name_H-M   'P 1'
#
loop_
_entity.id
_entity.type
_entity.pdbx_description
1 polymer ?
#
loop_
_entity_poly.entity_id
_entity_poly.type
_entity_poly.pdbx_seq_one_letter_code
_entity_poly.pdbx_strand_id
1 'polypeptide(L)'
;MIPKALIFDFDGTVCDTGEGIKKCAQYALSAFGVDSPPWEELDYFIGPPLLVTFQEKFHKSPQEADEMVRKFRERYGSEGLFESGLYDGIAELLAALKQNGLKLGIASSKPQEYIEKLLSHFGISDCFDCVCGVSFTADCESKESLISRCVEGLGAPRDSIFMIGDTKYDIEGAKRNNLPSIGVTWGYGSRFEFFDCGADFVVEKPQDIEAIALGLFEQTEKVTGIFSGKVIGVHHDEVLLCNGTEALRECVDHPGGVAVIGMTEDGRVPLVRQFRYPYKEIIFEIPAGKLEKGEDPFEAGKREFKEEVGAVADRYFSLGELYPTPGYTNEIIRLYGATGLHFEEQDLDDDEFLQIVLMPFDELIERIMSGEIKDAKTVAAALKLKLFRQ
;
A
#
# COMPACT_ATOMS: atom_id res chain seq x y z
N MET A 1 -2.77 -9.31 20.56
CA MET A 1 -1.65 -8.85 21.40
C MET A 1 -1.15 -7.56 20.78
N ILE A 2 -1.04 -6.46 21.54
CA ILE A 2 -0.61 -5.16 21.01
C ILE A 2 0.89 -5.01 21.29
N PRO A 3 1.76 -4.85 20.27
CA PRO A 3 3.20 -4.72 20.48
C PRO A 3 3.56 -3.40 21.18
N LYS A 4 4.68 -3.41 21.90
CA LYS A 4 5.36 -2.22 22.45
C LYS A 4 6.62 -1.87 21.66
N ALA A 5 7.15 -2.82 20.91
CA ALA A 5 8.27 -2.57 20.01
C ALA A 5 8.16 -3.40 18.74
N LEU A 6 8.79 -2.91 17.68
CA LEU A 6 8.85 -3.56 16.39
C LEU A 6 10.31 -3.63 15.93
N ILE A 7 10.74 -4.79 15.46
CA ILE A 7 12.04 -5.00 14.85
C ILE A 7 11.82 -5.18 13.35
N PHE A 8 12.51 -4.40 12.54
CA PHE A 8 12.46 -4.48 11.09
C PHE A 8 13.73 -5.17 10.57
N ASP A 9 13.62 -6.02 9.56
CA ASP A 9 14.74 -6.15 8.62
C ASP A 9 14.90 -4.83 7.82
N PHE A 10 16.04 -4.69 7.14
CA PHE A 10 16.36 -3.48 6.42
C PHE A 10 16.14 -3.63 4.92
N ASP A 11 16.92 -4.49 4.28
CA ASP A 11 16.83 -4.76 2.84
C ASP A 11 15.52 -5.51 2.56
N GLY A 12 14.74 -5.09 1.55
CA GLY A 12 13.46 -5.73 1.22
C GLY A 12 12.28 -5.39 2.14
N THR A 13 12.54 -4.72 3.27
CA THR A 13 11.51 -4.35 4.25
C THR A 13 11.39 -2.83 4.41
N VAL A 14 12.47 -2.15 4.82
CA VAL A 14 12.52 -0.69 4.99
C VAL A 14 13.01 -0.02 3.71
N CYS A 15 14.02 -0.60 3.07
CA CYS A 15 14.70 -0.04 1.93
C CYS A 15 14.75 -1.06 0.78
N ASP A 16 14.34 -0.64 -0.40
CA ASP A 16 14.67 -1.35 -1.63
C ASP A 16 16.14 -1.07 -1.99
N THR A 17 16.98 -2.07 -1.79
CA THR A 17 18.41 -2.01 -2.12
C THR A 17 18.78 -2.90 -3.31
N GLY A 18 17.78 -3.44 -4.01
CA GLY A 18 17.99 -4.42 -5.05
C GLY A 18 18.75 -3.87 -6.25
N GLU A 19 18.42 -2.66 -6.70
CA GLU A 19 19.10 -2.06 -7.84
C GLU A 19 20.63 -1.99 -7.62
N GLY A 20 21.05 -1.43 -6.49
CA GLY A 20 22.46 -1.34 -6.12
C GLY A 20 23.13 -2.70 -5.97
N ILE A 21 22.46 -3.67 -5.33
CA ILE A 21 22.98 -5.03 -5.17
C ILE A 21 23.17 -5.72 -6.53
N LYS A 22 22.16 -5.67 -7.40
CA LYS A 22 22.18 -6.31 -8.73
C LYS A 22 23.28 -5.72 -9.63
N LYS A 23 23.42 -4.40 -9.66
CA LYS A 23 24.51 -3.73 -10.40
C LYS A 23 25.89 -4.09 -9.85
N CYS A 24 26.03 -4.24 -8.53
CA CYS A 24 27.29 -4.72 -7.94
C CYS A 24 27.59 -6.18 -8.26
N ALA A 25 26.56 -7.04 -8.33
CA ALA A 25 26.70 -8.41 -8.78
C ALA A 25 27.16 -8.47 -10.25
N GLN A 26 26.54 -7.70 -11.14
CA GLN A 26 26.97 -7.59 -12.55
C GLN A 26 28.41 -7.10 -12.67
N TYR A 27 28.80 -6.11 -11.89
CA TYR A 27 30.16 -5.61 -11.84
C TYR A 27 31.17 -6.68 -11.42
N ALA A 28 30.85 -7.45 -10.37
CA ALA A 28 31.70 -8.55 -9.91
C ALA A 28 31.77 -9.69 -10.94
N LEU A 29 30.65 -10.08 -11.56
CA LEU A 29 30.60 -11.14 -12.57
C LEU A 29 31.43 -10.77 -13.81
N SER A 30 31.25 -9.54 -14.31
CA SER A 30 31.99 -9.02 -15.47
C SER A 30 33.50 -9.01 -15.23
N ALA A 31 33.95 -8.61 -14.03
CA ALA A 31 35.37 -8.57 -13.68
C ALA A 31 36.05 -9.95 -13.69
N PHE A 32 35.28 -11.03 -13.54
CA PHE A 32 35.77 -12.42 -13.57
C PHE A 32 35.39 -13.16 -14.87
N GLY A 33 34.92 -12.43 -15.89
CA GLY A 33 34.54 -13.00 -17.19
C GLY A 33 33.36 -13.97 -17.11
N VAL A 34 32.47 -13.79 -16.12
CA VAL A 34 31.25 -14.59 -15.96
C VAL A 34 30.08 -13.81 -16.57
N ASP A 35 29.31 -14.47 -17.43
CA ASP A 35 28.11 -13.88 -18.01
C ASP A 35 27.07 -13.60 -16.92
N SER A 36 26.50 -12.40 -16.93
CA SER A 36 25.40 -12.06 -16.04
C SER A 36 24.13 -12.80 -16.47
N PRO A 37 23.38 -13.39 -15.54
CA PRO A 37 22.02 -13.83 -15.83
C PRO A 37 21.10 -12.60 -16.09
N PRO A 38 19.84 -12.83 -16.53
CA PRO A 38 18.81 -11.80 -16.62
C PRO A 38 18.65 -11.00 -15.31
N TRP A 39 18.16 -9.77 -15.42
CA TRP A 39 18.06 -8.83 -14.30
C TRP A 39 17.19 -9.36 -13.16
N GLU A 40 16.12 -10.07 -13.51
CA GLU A 40 15.15 -10.67 -12.60
C GLU A 40 15.77 -11.85 -11.84
N GLU A 41 16.71 -12.57 -12.43
CA GLU A 41 17.37 -13.69 -11.74
C GLU A 41 18.37 -13.22 -10.69
N LEU A 42 18.87 -11.98 -10.77
CA LEU A 42 19.84 -11.46 -9.80
C LEU A 42 19.24 -11.24 -8.38
N ASP A 43 17.93 -11.44 -8.19
CA ASP A 43 17.26 -11.33 -6.89
C ASP A 43 17.83 -12.30 -5.84
N TYR A 44 18.40 -13.43 -6.23
CA TYR A 44 19.04 -14.35 -5.26
C TYR A 44 20.31 -13.78 -4.59
N PHE A 45 20.80 -12.60 -4.99
CA PHE A 45 21.85 -11.87 -4.27
C PHE A 45 21.31 -11.03 -3.11
N ILE A 46 20.00 -10.88 -2.99
CA ILE A 46 19.34 -10.02 -2.02
C ILE A 46 18.83 -10.87 -0.86
N GLY A 47 19.39 -10.67 0.33
CA GLY A 47 19.10 -11.47 1.52
C GLY A 47 20.22 -12.45 1.94
N PRO A 48 20.60 -13.45 1.12
CA PRO A 48 21.57 -14.47 1.53
C PRO A 48 23.02 -13.94 1.52
N PRO A 49 23.96 -14.59 2.24
CA PRO A 49 25.37 -14.19 2.23
C PRO A 49 25.99 -14.29 0.83
N LEU A 50 26.62 -13.21 0.35
CA LEU A 50 27.24 -13.13 -0.99
C LEU A 50 28.18 -14.31 -1.31
N LEU A 51 28.98 -14.72 -0.32
CA LEU A 51 29.91 -15.84 -0.47
C LEU A 51 29.18 -17.16 -0.78
N VAL A 52 28.02 -17.40 -0.17
CA VAL A 52 27.18 -18.57 -0.44
C VAL A 52 26.60 -18.47 -1.84
N THR A 53 26.07 -17.31 -2.21
CA THR A 53 25.49 -17.07 -3.54
C THR A 53 26.49 -17.32 -4.67
N PHE A 54 27.72 -16.81 -4.58
CA PHE A 54 28.74 -17.05 -5.60
C PHE A 54 29.16 -18.53 -5.69
N GLN A 55 29.22 -19.24 -4.56
CA GLN A 55 29.56 -20.67 -4.57
C GLN A 55 28.42 -21.53 -5.14
N GLU A 56 27.19 -21.29 -4.72
CA GLU A 56 26.06 -22.17 -5.08
C GLU A 56 25.51 -21.88 -6.48
N LYS A 57 25.36 -20.60 -6.85
CA LYS A 57 24.73 -20.20 -8.12
C LYS A 57 25.72 -20.14 -9.27
N PHE A 58 26.98 -19.83 -8.99
CA PHE A 58 28.03 -19.68 -10.01
C PHE A 58 29.14 -20.73 -9.91
N HIS A 59 28.97 -21.72 -9.03
CA HIS A 59 29.88 -22.86 -8.84
C HIS A 59 31.35 -22.44 -8.62
N LYS A 60 31.56 -21.31 -7.93
CA LYS A 60 32.89 -20.77 -7.65
C LYS A 60 33.52 -21.48 -6.47
N SER A 61 34.84 -21.66 -6.52
CA SER A 61 35.60 -22.13 -5.37
C SER A 61 35.51 -21.11 -4.21
N PRO A 62 35.72 -21.52 -2.95
CA PRO A 62 35.74 -20.58 -1.83
C PRO A 62 36.72 -19.41 -2.01
N GLN A 63 37.88 -19.66 -2.64
CA GLN A 63 38.85 -18.60 -2.92
C GLN A 63 38.34 -17.61 -3.96
N GLU A 64 37.84 -18.09 -5.10
CA GLU A 64 37.29 -17.21 -6.15
C GLU A 64 36.06 -16.43 -5.67
N ALA A 65 35.18 -17.08 -4.90
CA ALA A 65 34.01 -16.44 -4.32
C ALA A 65 34.40 -15.29 -3.39
N ASP A 66 35.46 -15.44 -2.57
CA ASP A 66 35.96 -14.35 -1.72
C ASP A 66 36.49 -13.17 -2.55
N GLU A 67 37.23 -13.44 -3.63
CA GLU A 67 37.70 -12.39 -4.55
C GLU A 67 36.55 -11.66 -5.24
N MET A 68 35.51 -12.39 -5.67
CA MET A 68 34.29 -11.82 -6.24
C MET A 68 33.51 -10.98 -5.21
N VAL A 69 33.43 -11.41 -3.95
CA VAL A 69 32.84 -10.61 -2.86
C VAL A 69 33.61 -9.30 -2.66
N ARG A 70 34.95 -9.32 -2.69
CA ARG A 70 35.75 -8.09 -2.61
C ARG A 70 35.44 -7.15 -3.77
N LYS A 71 35.32 -7.70 -4.98
CA LYS A 71 35.00 -6.92 -6.18
C LYS A 71 33.59 -6.34 -6.15
N PHE A 72 32.62 -7.10 -5.64
CA PHE A 72 31.27 -6.61 -5.36
C PHE A 72 31.32 -5.42 -4.39
N ARG A 73 32.03 -5.58 -3.26
CA ARG A 73 32.10 -4.57 -2.20
C ARG A 73 32.82 -3.29 -2.63
N GLU A 74 33.77 -3.38 -3.57
CA GLU A 74 34.43 -2.22 -4.19
C GLU A 74 33.42 -1.25 -4.82
N ARG A 75 32.50 -1.77 -5.65
CA ARG A 75 31.43 -0.96 -6.22
C ARG A 75 30.35 -0.60 -5.19
N TYR A 76 30.00 -1.54 -4.31
CA TYR A 76 28.93 -1.30 -3.34
C TYR A 76 29.24 -0.14 -2.41
N GLY A 77 30.47 -0.06 -1.88
CA GLY A 77 30.86 1.00 -0.95
C GLY A 77 31.01 2.39 -1.60
N SER A 78 31.14 2.47 -2.93
CA SER A 78 31.36 3.72 -3.67
C SER A 78 30.09 4.26 -4.32
N GLU A 79 29.34 3.40 -5.01
CA GLU A 79 28.15 3.78 -5.78
C GLU A 79 26.91 2.99 -5.34
N GLY A 80 27.04 1.66 -5.22
CA GLY A 80 25.91 0.76 -5.07
C GLY A 80 25.09 0.96 -3.79
N LEU A 81 25.68 1.51 -2.72
CA LEU A 81 24.98 1.80 -1.49
C LEU A 81 23.85 2.83 -1.67
N PHE A 82 24.04 3.83 -2.53
CA PHE A 82 23.06 4.92 -2.73
C PHE A 82 22.12 4.67 -3.92
N GLU A 83 22.32 3.56 -4.64
CA GLU A 83 21.34 3.03 -5.61
C GLU A 83 20.28 2.24 -4.83
N SER A 84 19.58 2.95 -3.94
CA SER A 84 18.62 2.40 -3.00
C SER A 84 17.54 3.44 -2.70
N GLY A 85 16.34 3.00 -2.34
CA GLY A 85 15.23 3.87 -1.99
C GLY A 85 14.40 3.30 -0.85
N LEU A 86 13.74 4.15 -0.05
CA LEU A 86 12.72 3.68 0.87
C LEU A 86 11.52 3.16 0.08
N TYR A 87 10.88 2.10 0.57
CA TYR A 87 9.58 1.71 0.02
C TYR A 87 8.52 2.78 0.33
N ASP A 88 7.58 2.96 -0.59
CA ASP A 88 6.49 3.93 -0.47
C ASP A 88 5.70 3.73 0.83
N GLY A 89 5.55 4.78 1.63
CA GLY A 89 4.83 4.75 2.90
C GLY A 89 5.65 4.35 4.13
N ILE A 90 6.93 3.96 3.99
CA ILE A 90 7.78 3.57 5.12
C ILE A 90 8.09 4.75 6.04
N ALA A 91 8.39 5.93 5.48
CA ALA A 91 8.70 7.10 6.29
C ALA A 91 7.50 7.52 7.15
N GLU A 92 6.30 7.50 6.56
CA GLU A 92 5.03 7.76 7.22
C GLU A 92 4.73 6.72 8.31
N LEU A 93 4.94 5.43 8.00
CA LEU A 93 4.80 4.33 8.95
C LEU A 93 5.70 4.54 10.18
N LEU A 94 7.00 4.76 9.97
CA LEU A 94 7.95 4.93 11.08
C LEU A 94 7.56 6.13 11.96
N ALA A 95 7.15 7.24 11.35
CA ALA A 95 6.68 8.41 12.08
C ALA A 95 5.42 8.11 12.90
N ALA A 96 4.43 7.43 12.31
CA ALA A 96 3.18 7.06 12.97
C ALA A 96 3.42 6.11 14.16
N LEU A 97 4.30 5.12 14.01
CA LEU A 97 4.66 4.19 15.09
C LEU A 97 5.35 4.91 16.26
N LYS A 98 6.25 5.87 15.98
CA LYS A 98 6.88 6.68 17.04
C LYS A 98 5.89 7.61 17.73
N GLN A 99 4.96 8.21 16.99
CA GLN A 99 3.87 9.02 17.58
C GLN A 99 2.99 8.20 18.53
N ASN A 100 2.79 6.92 18.22
CA ASN A 100 2.08 5.96 19.09
C ASN A 100 2.96 5.39 20.21
N GLY A 101 4.20 5.87 20.37
CA GLY A 101 5.08 5.52 21.49
C GLY A 101 5.76 4.15 21.38
N LEU A 102 5.78 3.53 20.20
CA LEU A 102 6.49 2.27 19.99
C LEU A 102 8.00 2.49 19.93
N LYS A 103 8.76 1.51 20.41
CA LYS A 103 10.20 1.43 20.17
C LYS A 103 10.47 0.70 18.86
N LEU A 104 11.39 1.21 18.05
CA LEU A 104 11.70 0.64 16.75
C LEU A 104 13.14 0.16 16.72
N GLY A 105 13.35 -1.05 16.21
CA GLY A 105 14.66 -1.66 16.06
C GLY A 105 14.92 -2.14 14.64
N ILE A 106 16.18 -2.33 14.29
CA ILE A 106 16.60 -3.00 13.04
C ILE A 106 17.43 -4.23 13.38
N ALA A 107 17.12 -5.37 12.77
CA ALA A 107 17.91 -6.59 12.82
C ALA A 107 18.19 -7.11 11.41
N SER A 108 19.39 -6.82 10.88
CA SER A 108 19.70 -7.10 9.48
C SER A 108 21.06 -7.76 9.28
N SER A 109 21.14 -8.65 8.30
CA SER A 109 22.40 -9.29 7.88
C SER A 109 23.33 -8.31 7.13
N LYS A 110 22.84 -7.09 6.84
CA LYS A 110 23.63 -6.01 6.25
C LYS A 110 24.65 -5.46 7.27
N PRO A 111 25.87 -5.08 6.83
CA PRO A 111 26.81 -4.40 7.71
C PRO A 111 26.20 -3.16 8.35
N GLN A 112 26.35 -3.03 9.67
CA GLN A 112 25.71 -1.96 10.44
C GLN A 112 26.08 -0.54 9.92
N GLU A 113 27.33 -0.34 9.53
CA GLU A 113 27.80 0.94 8.97
C GLU A 113 27.04 1.35 7.71
N TYR A 114 26.62 0.39 6.87
CA TYR A 114 25.85 0.66 5.67
C TYR A 114 24.40 1.02 5.99
N ILE A 115 23.81 0.35 6.98
CA ILE A 115 22.47 0.69 7.48
C ILE A 115 22.48 2.13 8.00
N GLU A 116 23.41 2.46 8.90
CA GLU A 116 23.50 3.80 9.50
C GLU A 116 23.71 4.91 8.46
N LYS A 117 24.54 4.66 7.43
CA LYS A 117 24.73 5.59 6.30
C LYS A 117 23.42 5.83 5.53
N LEU A 118 22.67 4.77 5.26
CA LEU A 118 21.38 4.87 4.55
C LEU A 118 20.31 5.54 5.40
N LEU A 119 20.19 5.19 6.67
CA LEU A 119 19.28 5.86 7.60
C LEU A 119 19.55 7.37 7.67
N SER A 120 20.83 7.75 7.73
CA SER A 120 21.23 9.16 7.72
C SER A 120 20.96 9.83 6.38
N HIS A 121 21.15 9.12 5.27
CA HIS A 121 20.87 9.64 3.93
C HIS A 121 19.38 9.94 3.72
N PHE A 122 18.51 9.06 4.21
CA PHE A 122 17.05 9.24 4.12
C PHE A 122 16.43 10.05 5.27
N GLY A 123 17.23 10.46 6.26
CA GLY A 123 16.76 11.29 7.38
C GLY A 123 15.86 10.57 8.38
N ILE A 124 16.00 9.25 8.52
CA ILE A 124 15.16 8.41 9.39
C ILE A 124 15.94 7.75 10.54
N SER A 125 17.19 8.14 10.78
CA SER A 125 18.01 7.60 11.88
C SER A 125 17.34 7.74 13.24
N ASP A 126 16.70 8.88 13.50
CA ASP A 126 16.08 9.19 14.81
C ASP A 126 14.80 8.37 15.07
N CYS A 127 14.29 7.64 14.07
CA CYS A 127 13.17 6.74 14.25
C CYS A 127 13.56 5.47 15.01
N PHE A 128 14.81 5.01 14.92
CA PHE A 128 15.23 3.72 15.45
C PHE A 128 15.96 3.86 16.79
N ASP A 129 15.47 3.14 17.79
CA ASP A 129 16.06 3.08 19.14
C ASP A 129 17.22 2.08 19.23
N CYS A 130 17.29 1.12 18.29
CA CYS A 130 18.34 0.12 18.23
C CYS A 130 18.61 -0.33 16.78
N VAL A 131 19.88 -0.40 16.39
CA VAL A 131 20.29 -0.93 15.07
C VAL A 131 21.30 -2.05 15.30
N CYS A 132 20.94 -3.26 14.87
CA CYS A 132 21.77 -4.46 14.94
C CYS A 132 22.06 -4.97 13.54
N GLY A 133 23.23 -4.62 13.03
CA GLY A 133 23.80 -5.21 11.81
C GLY A 133 24.99 -6.12 12.12
N VAL A 134 25.47 -6.82 11.09
CA VAL A 134 26.73 -7.56 11.18
C VAL A 134 27.93 -6.62 11.17
N SER A 135 29.07 -7.07 11.72
CA SER A 135 30.35 -6.38 11.51
C SER A 135 31.03 -6.88 10.25
N PHE A 136 31.92 -6.08 9.64
CA PHE A 136 32.68 -6.50 8.47
C PHE A 136 33.65 -7.67 8.73
N THR A 137 33.96 -7.95 9.99
CA THR A 137 34.96 -8.95 10.43
C THR A 137 34.36 -10.19 11.09
N ALA A 138 33.05 -10.19 11.37
CA ALA A 138 32.37 -11.35 11.96
C ALA A 138 31.93 -12.29 10.84
N ASP A 139 32.47 -13.50 10.84
CA ASP A 139 31.99 -14.61 10.00
C ASP A 139 30.53 -14.92 10.40
N CYS A 140 29.60 -14.63 9.49
CA CYS A 140 28.21 -15.10 9.48
C CYS A 140 27.49 -15.10 10.84
N GLU A 141 27.19 -13.91 11.38
CA GLU A 141 26.20 -13.81 12.46
C GLU A 141 24.81 -14.18 11.92
N SER A 142 24.09 -15.06 12.63
CA SER A 142 22.76 -15.50 12.21
C SER A 142 21.70 -14.42 12.46
N LYS A 143 20.64 -14.43 11.66
CA LYS A 143 19.47 -13.55 11.86
C LYS A 143 18.89 -13.68 13.29
N GLU A 144 18.89 -14.90 13.85
CA GLU A 144 18.52 -15.17 15.24
C GLU A 144 19.33 -14.37 16.27
N SER A 145 20.66 -14.29 16.10
CA SER A 145 21.55 -13.52 16.99
C SER A 145 21.28 -12.02 16.88
N LEU A 146 21.13 -11.52 15.66
CA LEU A 146 20.82 -10.11 15.39
C LEU A 146 19.50 -9.68 16.03
N ILE A 147 18.46 -10.52 15.91
CA ILE A 147 17.16 -10.29 16.56
C ILE A 147 17.33 -10.30 18.08
N SER A 148 18.06 -11.25 18.66
CA SER A 148 18.26 -11.29 20.13
C SER A 148 18.97 -10.04 20.65
N ARG A 149 20.01 -9.56 19.96
CA ARG A 149 20.68 -8.29 20.28
C ARG A 149 19.73 -7.10 20.22
N CYS A 150 18.88 -7.05 19.19
CA CYS A 150 17.91 -5.98 19.03
C CYS A 150 16.83 -6.00 20.12
N VAL A 151 16.37 -7.20 20.52
CA VAL A 151 15.44 -7.39 21.66
C VAL A 151 16.04 -6.83 22.94
N GLU A 152 17.31 -7.15 23.23
CA GLU A 152 18.02 -6.64 24.40
C GLU A 152 18.17 -5.11 24.35
N GLY A 153 18.54 -4.56 23.18
CA GLY A 153 18.69 -3.13 22.98
C GLY A 153 17.39 -2.33 23.12
N LEU A 154 16.26 -2.90 22.70
CA LEU A 154 14.94 -2.27 22.84
C LEU A 154 14.45 -2.28 24.30
N GLY A 155 14.83 -3.29 25.09
CA GLY A 155 14.44 -3.40 26.51
C GLY A 155 12.92 -3.49 26.72
N ALA A 156 12.19 -4.07 25.76
CA ALA A 156 10.76 -4.34 25.85
C ALA A 156 10.50 -5.82 26.21
N PRO A 157 9.36 -6.17 26.83
CA PRO A 157 8.97 -7.56 27.06
C PRO A 157 8.90 -8.34 25.74
N ARG A 158 9.50 -9.54 25.67
CA ARG A 158 9.58 -10.36 24.43
C ARG A 158 8.22 -10.62 23.79
N ASP A 159 7.21 -10.90 24.60
CA ASP A 159 5.80 -11.08 24.19
C ASP A 159 5.12 -9.78 23.72
N SER A 160 5.86 -8.68 23.60
CA SER A 160 5.38 -7.41 23.06
C SER A 160 6.32 -6.87 21.96
N ILE A 161 7.20 -7.71 21.42
CA ILE A 161 8.10 -7.36 20.31
C ILE A 161 7.74 -8.22 19.11
N PHE A 162 7.45 -7.58 17.99
CA PHE A 162 7.18 -8.31 16.75
C PHE A 162 8.35 -8.10 15.78
N MET A 163 8.71 -9.15 15.05
CA MET A 163 9.69 -9.09 13.96
C MET A 163 8.97 -8.89 12.63
N ILE A 164 9.46 -7.96 11.81
CA ILE A 164 8.92 -7.63 10.50
C ILE A 164 10.03 -7.90 9.48
N GLY A 165 9.73 -8.70 8.46
CA GLY A 165 10.71 -9.01 7.42
C GLY A 165 10.05 -9.54 6.16
N ASP A 166 10.79 -9.48 5.06
CA ASP A 166 10.33 -9.95 3.75
C ASP A 166 10.88 -11.34 3.41
N THR A 167 11.69 -11.96 4.26
CA THR A 167 12.26 -13.28 3.98
C THR A 167 11.90 -14.32 5.04
N LYS A 168 11.97 -15.61 4.68
CA LYS A 168 11.81 -16.71 5.63
C LYS A 168 12.80 -16.65 6.80
N TYR A 169 13.98 -16.04 6.61
CA TYR A 169 15.00 -15.95 7.65
C TYR A 169 14.56 -15.07 8.82
N ASP A 170 13.75 -14.05 8.53
CA ASP A 170 13.19 -13.16 9.54
C ASP A 170 12.14 -13.88 10.37
N ILE A 171 11.25 -14.62 9.70
CA ILE A 171 10.19 -15.40 10.35
C ILE A 171 10.79 -16.53 11.19
N GLU A 172 11.72 -17.30 10.64
CA GLU A 172 12.42 -18.36 11.38
C GLU A 172 13.23 -17.77 12.56
N GLY A 173 13.90 -16.63 12.36
CA GLY A 173 14.65 -15.94 13.39
C GLY A 173 13.77 -15.42 14.53
N ALA A 174 12.57 -14.92 14.20
CA ALA A 174 11.54 -14.51 15.16
C ALA A 174 11.07 -15.69 16.00
N LYS A 175 10.75 -16.82 15.36
CA LYS A 175 10.31 -18.05 16.04
C LYS A 175 11.33 -18.56 17.04
N ARG A 176 12.61 -18.60 16.65
CA ARG A 176 13.70 -19.02 17.55
C ARG A 176 13.86 -18.07 18.76
N ASN A 177 13.48 -16.81 18.60
CA ASN A 177 13.46 -15.82 19.68
C ASN A 177 12.12 -15.76 20.45
N ASN A 178 11.15 -16.60 20.10
CA ASN A 178 9.77 -16.60 20.62
C ASN A 178 9.05 -15.25 20.43
N LEU A 179 9.21 -14.65 19.25
CA LEU A 179 8.56 -13.40 18.86
C LEU A 179 7.47 -13.68 17.81
N PRO A 180 6.32 -12.99 17.87
CA PRO A 180 5.41 -12.90 16.74
C PRO A 180 6.09 -12.26 15.53
N SER A 181 5.62 -12.62 14.35
CA SER A 181 6.27 -12.30 13.08
C SER A 181 5.28 -11.79 12.02
N ILE A 182 5.68 -10.76 11.29
CA ILE A 182 4.92 -10.15 10.21
C ILE A 182 5.75 -10.30 8.92
N GLY A 183 5.25 -11.10 7.98
CA GLY A 183 5.81 -11.23 6.63
C GLY A 183 5.29 -10.13 5.71
N VAL A 184 6.18 -9.41 5.03
CA VAL A 184 5.80 -8.33 4.11
C VAL A 184 5.98 -8.77 2.65
N THR A 185 5.00 -8.49 1.78
CA THR A 185 5.03 -9.00 0.39
C THR A 185 5.51 -7.99 -0.66
N TRP A 186 5.90 -6.79 -0.25
CA TRP A 186 6.51 -5.80 -1.16
C TRP A 186 8.03 -5.99 -1.34
N GLY A 187 8.64 -6.83 -0.51
CA GLY A 187 10.05 -7.22 -0.62
C GLY A 187 10.27 -8.40 -1.56
N TYR A 188 11.24 -9.25 -1.21
CA TYR A 188 11.74 -10.31 -2.09
C TYR A 188 11.14 -11.70 -1.83
N GLY A 189 10.57 -11.93 -0.65
CA GLY A 189 9.90 -13.19 -0.34
C GLY A 189 8.46 -13.26 -0.83
N SER A 190 7.85 -14.42 -0.62
CA SER A 190 6.49 -14.70 -1.08
C SER A 190 5.54 -15.15 0.03
N ARG A 191 4.23 -14.97 -0.21
CA ARG A 191 3.17 -15.47 0.68
C ARG A 191 3.29 -16.97 0.99
N PHE A 192 3.67 -17.76 -0.01
CA PHE A 192 3.84 -19.20 0.16
C PHE A 192 4.97 -19.52 1.14
N GLU A 193 6.11 -18.83 1.01
CA GLU A 193 7.23 -18.99 1.94
C GLU A 193 6.83 -18.61 3.36
N PHE A 194 6.11 -17.49 3.54
CA PHE A 194 5.65 -17.06 4.86
C PHE A 194 4.69 -18.05 5.50
N PHE A 195 3.78 -18.64 4.72
CA PHE A 195 2.89 -19.68 5.20
C PHE A 195 3.67 -20.94 5.64
N ASP A 196 4.60 -21.41 4.80
CA ASP A 196 5.41 -22.60 5.09
C ASP A 196 6.29 -22.43 6.34
N CYS A 197 6.90 -21.25 6.50
CA CYS A 197 7.66 -20.94 7.71
C CYS A 197 6.77 -20.49 8.87
N GLY A 198 5.46 -20.36 8.67
CA GLY A 198 4.39 -20.07 9.64
C GLY A 198 4.46 -18.68 10.28
N ALA A 199 4.52 -17.63 9.48
CA ALA A 199 4.38 -16.25 9.93
C ALA A 199 3.02 -16.04 10.63
N ASP A 200 2.98 -15.16 11.65
CA ASP A 200 1.74 -14.87 12.38
C ASP A 200 0.83 -13.94 11.58
N PHE A 201 1.42 -13.03 10.81
CA PHE A 201 0.72 -12.13 9.90
C PHE A 201 1.43 -12.05 8.56
N VAL A 202 0.66 -11.86 7.48
CA VAL A 202 1.19 -11.54 6.15
C VAL A 202 0.49 -10.31 5.58
N VAL A 203 1.24 -9.28 5.21
CA VAL A 203 0.71 -7.96 4.84
C VAL A 203 1.22 -7.46 3.50
N GLU A 204 0.42 -6.60 2.85
CA GLU A 204 0.68 -6.14 1.48
C GLU A 204 1.21 -4.71 1.40
N LYS A 205 0.97 -3.89 2.44
CA LYS A 205 1.39 -2.48 2.45
C LYS A 205 1.89 -2.04 3.84
N PRO A 206 2.79 -1.05 3.93
CA PRO A 206 3.30 -0.56 5.21
C PRO A 206 2.22 -0.15 6.23
N GLN A 207 1.09 0.39 5.78
CA GLN A 207 -0.01 0.81 6.66
C GLN A 207 -0.65 -0.36 7.41
N ASP A 208 -0.56 -1.58 6.89
CA ASP A 208 -1.05 -2.77 7.59
C ASP A 208 -0.22 -3.05 8.85
N ILE A 209 1.10 -2.74 8.85
CA ILE A 209 1.96 -2.86 10.03
C ILE A 209 1.47 -1.91 11.12
N GLU A 210 1.12 -0.67 10.77
CA GLU A 210 0.53 0.28 11.71
C GLU A 210 -0.78 -0.27 12.27
N ALA A 211 -1.67 -0.79 11.40
CA ALA A 211 -2.93 -1.38 11.82
C ALA A 211 -2.72 -2.56 12.79
N ILE A 212 -1.77 -3.46 12.53
CA ILE A 212 -1.42 -4.56 13.43
C ILE A 212 -0.88 -4.01 14.76
N ALA A 213 0.03 -3.05 14.69
CA ALA A 213 0.65 -2.45 15.87
C ALA A 213 -0.36 -1.76 16.80
N LEU A 214 -1.46 -1.25 16.24
CA LEU A 214 -2.56 -0.63 16.97
C LEU A 214 -3.70 -1.60 17.31
N GLY A 215 -3.63 -2.85 16.85
CA GLY A 215 -4.68 -3.86 17.06
C GLY A 215 -5.94 -3.64 16.22
N LEU A 216 -5.82 -2.95 15.08
CA LEU A 216 -6.88 -2.56 14.16
C LEU A 216 -6.91 -3.40 12.87
N PHE A 217 -6.03 -4.39 12.75
CA PHE A 217 -5.92 -5.24 11.56
C PHE A 217 -6.75 -6.52 11.69
N GLU A 218 -7.30 -6.96 10.56
CA GLU A 218 -8.00 -8.23 10.40
C GLU A 218 -7.36 -8.99 9.23
N GLN A 219 -6.86 -10.20 9.49
CA GLN A 219 -6.33 -11.06 8.43
C GLN A 219 -7.44 -11.90 7.84
N THR A 220 -7.61 -11.87 6.53
CA THR A 220 -8.54 -12.78 5.84
C THR A 220 -7.94 -14.18 5.76
N GLU A 221 -8.60 -15.14 6.39
CA GLU A 221 -8.21 -16.56 6.37
C GLU A 221 -8.87 -17.30 5.20
N LYS A 222 -10.13 -16.97 4.92
CA LYS A 222 -10.89 -17.64 3.85
C LYS A 222 -12.02 -16.77 3.32
N VAL A 223 -12.20 -16.82 2.01
CA VAL A 223 -13.29 -16.15 1.29
C VAL A 223 -14.27 -17.20 0.75
N THR A 224 -15.56 -17.04 1.03
CA THR A 224 -16.63 -17.92 0.55
C THR A 224 -17.66 -17.12 -0.25
N GLY A 225 -17.72 -17.34 -1.57
CA GLY A 225 -18.69 -16.66 -2.44
C GLY A 225 -20.14 -17.10 -2.17
N ILE A 226 -21.06 -16.13 -2.11
CA ILE A 226 -22.50 -16.33 -1.86
C ILE A 226 -23.32 -15.97 -3.10
N PHE A 227 -23.00 -14.87 -3.78
CA PHE A 227 -23.71 -14.39 -4.97
C PHE A 227 -22.76 -13.70 -5.94
N SER A 228 -22.99 -13.88 -7.24
CA SER A 228 -22.26 -13.19 -8.31
C SER A 228 -23.28 -12.65 -9.32
N GLY A 229 -23.55 -11.35 -9.23
CA GLY A 229 -24.49 -10.65 -10.12
C GLY A 229 -23.79 -9.92 -11.27
N LYS A 230 -24.56 -9.08 -11.96
CA LYS A 230 -24.03 -8.20 -13.03
C LYS A 230 -23.22 -7.01 -12.49
N VAL A 231 -23.61 -6.48 -11.33
CA VAL A 231 -23.02 -5.26 -10.74
C VAL A 231 -22.29 -5.57 -9.44
N ILE A 232 -22.84 -6.47 -8.62
CA ILE A 232 -22.27 -6.80 -7.31
C ILE A 232 -21.93 -8.28 -7.16
N GLY A 233 -20.86 -8.53 -6.40
CA GLY A 233 -20.56 -9.82 -5.78
C GLY A 233 -20.89 -9.78 -4.28
N VAL A 234 -21.24 -10.92 -3.69
CA VAL A 234 -21.41 -11.04 -2.23
C VAL A 234 -20.65 -12.26 -1.75
N HIS A 235 -19.86 -12.08 -0.70
CA HIS A 235 -19.07 -13.15 -0.10
C HIS A 235 -19.01 -13.02 1.42
N HIS A 236 -18.70 -14.13 2.07
CA HIS A 236 -18.43 -14.22 3.49
C HIS A 236 -16.94 -14.47 3.72
N ASP A 237 -16.31 -13.60 4.50
CA ASP A 237 -14.90 -13.71 4.83
C ASP A 237 -14.74 -14.17 6.28
N GLU A 238 -14.04 -15.27 6.46
CA GLU A 238 -13.53 -15.71 7.75
C GLU A 238 -12.24 -14.91 8.02
N VAL A 239 -12.22 -14.15 9.12
CA VAL A 239 -11.10 -13.26 9.46
C VAL A 239 -10.55 -13.56 10.85
N LEU A 240 -9.24 -13.39 11.02
CA LEU A 240 -8.54 -13.47 12.30
C LEU A 240 -8.18 -12.06 12.77
N LEU A 241 -8.69 -11.67 13.94
CA LEU A 241 -8.37 -10.38 14.56
C LEU A 241 -7.00 -10.42 15.24
N CYS A 242 -6.40 -9.25 15.48
CA CYS A 242 -5.12 -9.11 16.19
C CYS A 242 -5.07 -9.76 17.60
N ASN A 243 -6.23 -10.03 18.21
CA ASN A 243 -6.33 -10.71 19.50
C ASN A 243 -6.52 -12.25 19.40
N GLY A 244 -6.45 -12.81 18.19
CA GLY A 244 -6.66 -14.23 17.90
C GLY A 244 -8.14 -14.64 17.83
N THR A 245 -9.07 -13.70 17.87
CA THR A 245 -10.50 -14.00 17.71
C THR A 245 -10.83 -14.21 16.24
N GLU A 246 -11.50 -15.32 15.92
CA GLU A 246 -12.10 -15.55 14.61
C GLU A 246 -13.44 -14.82 14.51
N ALA A 247 -13.70 -14.20 13.36
CA ALA A 247 -14.95 -13.52 13.06
C ALA A 247 -15.37 -13.73 11.60
N LEU A 248 -16.63 -13.41 11.31
CA LEU A 248 -17.17 -13.41 9.94
C LEU A 248 -17.43 -11.98 9.48
N ARG A 249 -17.16 -11.68 8.22
CA ARG A 249 -17.55 -10.43 7.54
C ARG A 249 -18.45 -10.74 6.36
N GLU A 250 -19.51 -9.96 6.21
CA GLU A 250 -20.33 -9.97 5.00
C GLU A 250 -19.86 -8.84 4.10
N CYS A 251 -19.36 -9.20 2.93
CA CYS A 251 -18.69 -8.29 2.03
C CYS A 251 -19.43 -8.24 0.69
N VAL A 252 -19.49 -7.04 0.09
CA VAL A 252 -20.13 -6.74 -1.18
C VAL A 252 -19.10 -6.10 -2.12
N ASP A 253 -18.74 -6.83 -3.16
CA ASP A 253 -17.88 -6.33 -4.22
C ASP A 253 -18.67 -5.42 -5.16
N HIS A 254 -18.10 -4.26 -5.49
CA HIS A 254 -18.63 -3.32 -6.47
C HIS A 254 -17.48 -2.78 -7.35
N PRO A 255 -17.69 -2.58 -8.67
CA PRO A 255 -16.65 -2.06 -9.57
C PRO A 255 -16.16 -0.64 -9.25
N GLY A 256 -16.84 0.06 -8.34
CA GLY A 256 -16.63 1.47 -8.09
C GLY A 256 -17.38 2.36 -9.09
N GLY A 257 -17.23 3.67 -8.91
CA GLY A 257 -17.87 4.65 -9.77
C GLY A 257 -17.11 5.96 -9.86
N VAL A 258 -17.68 6.85 -10.66
CA VAL A 258 -17.17 8.21 -10.91
C VAL A 258 -18.33 9.18 -10.81
N ALA A 259 -18.07 10.40 -10.36
CA ALA A 259 -19.08 11.44 -10.34
C ALA A 259 -18.47 12.82 -10.60
N VAL A 260 -19.20 13.67 -11.32
CA VAL A 260 -18.73 15.00 -11.71
C VAL A 260 -19.68 16.06 -11.20
N ILE A 261 -19.14 17.07 -10.52
CA ILE A 261 -19.88 18.29 -10.19
C ILE A 261 -19.32 19.46 -11.01
N GLY A 262 -20.17 20.02 -11.87
CA GLY A 262 -19.85 21.22 -12.66
C GLY A 262 -20.61 22.44 -12.16
N MET A 263 -20.14 23.64 -12.51
CA MET A 263 -20.91 24.87 -12.30
C MET A 263 -20.90 25.73 -13.57
N THR A 264 -22.08 26.22 -13.95
CA THR A 264 -22.27 27.15 -15.05
C THR A 264 -21.80 28.56 -14.70
N GLU A 265 -21.60 29.42 -15.69
CA GLU A 265 -21.20 30.82 -15.48
C GLU A 265 -22.21 31.62 -14.65
N ASP A 266 -23.50 31.28 -14.74
CA ASP A 266 -24.57 31.90 -13.95
C ASP A 266 -24.76 31.25 -12.56
N GLY A 267 -23.83 30.39 -12.14
CA GLY A 267 -23.78 29.86 -10.77
C GLY A 267 -24.75 28.72 -10.48
N ARG A 268 -25.16 27.96 -11.50
CA ARG A 268 -26.00 26.77 -11.35
C ARG A 268 -25.20 25.48 -11.50
N VAL A 269 -25.67 24.42 -10.89
CA VAL A 269 -25.11 23.08 -10.98
C VAL A 269 -26.08 22.17 -11.73
N PRO A 270 -25.63 21.45 -12.77
CA PRO A 270 -26.40 20.38 -13.38
C PRO A 270 -26.47 19.19 -12.42
N LEU A 271 -27.70 18.79 -12.12
CA LEU A 271 -28.05 17.61 -11.35
C LEU A 271 -28.95 16.71 -12.20
N VAL A 272 -28.98 15.43 -11.84
CA VAL A 272 -29.96 14.47 -12.33
C VAL A 272 -31.01 14.22 -11.27
N ARG A 273 -32.26 14.15 -11.68
CA ARG A 273 -33.40 13.77 -10.86
C ARG A 273 -33.94 12.43 -11.33
N GLN A 274 -33.74 11.38 -10.53
CA GLN A 274 -34.04 10.01 -10.92
C GLN A 274 -34.63 9.18 -9.77
N PHE A 275 -35.36 8.13 -10.12
CA PHE A 275 -35.94 7.20 -9.14
C PHE A 275 -34.91 6.14 -8.75
N ARG A 276 -34.52 6.11 -7.48
CA ARG A 276 -33.62 5.06 -6.96
C ARG A 276 -34.44 3.96 -6.30
N TYR A 277 -34.46 2.79 -6.94
CA TYR A 277 -35.23 1.63 -6.50
C TYR A 277 -34.95 1.17 -5.05
N PRO A 278 -33.71 1.22 -4.51
CA PRO A 278 -33.45 0.87 -3.12
C PRO A 278 -34.20 1.75 -2.11
N TYR A 279 -34.34 3.05 -2.42
CA TYR A 279 -35.02 4.01 -1.54
C TYR A 279 -36.52 4.16 -1.86
N LYS A 280 -36.95 3.74 -3.05
CA LYS A 280 -38.32 3.97 -3.57
C LYS A 280 -38.67 5.46 -3.66
N GLU A 281 -37.66 6.29 -3.88
CA GLU A 281 -37.77 7.74 -3.88
C GLU A 281 -37.16 8.31 -5.16
N ILE A 282 -37.69 9.46 -5.58
CA ILE A 282 -37.01 10.30 -6.56
C ILE A 282 -36.05 11.19 -5.79
N ILE A 283 -34.77 11.14 -6.15
CA ILE A 283 -33.72 11.92 -5.49
C ILE A 283 -33.00 12.82 -6.49
N PHE A 284 -32.26 13.81 -5.97
CA PHE A 284 -31.36 14.66 -6.73
C PHE A 284 -29.93 14.21 -6.52
N GLU A 285 -29.19 14.06 -7.61
CA GLU A 285 -27.81 13.59 -7.60
C GLU A 285 -26.98 14.40 -8.58
N ILE A 286 -25.67 14.50 -8.35
CA ILE A 286 -24.73 14.84 -9.41
C ILE A 286 -24.61 13.67 -10.40
N PRO A 287 -24.28 13.95 -11.68
CA PRO A 287 -24.10 12.91 -12.67
C PRO A 287 -22.95 11.97 -12.29
N ALA A 288 -23.20 10.67 -12.48
CA ALA A 288 -22.32 9.61 -12.02
C ALA A 288 -22.63 8.26 -12.70
N GLY A 289 -21.58 7.47 -12.91
CA GLY A 289 -21.74 6.10 -13.38
C GLY A 289 -20.66 5.15 -12.89
N LYS A 290 -20.75 3.91 -13.37
CA LYS A 290 -19.89 2.80 -12.94
C LYS A 290 -18.62 2.79 -13.78
N LEU A 291 -17.54 2.30 -13.19
CA LEU A 291 -16.32 2.03 -13.96
C LEU A 291 -16.46 0.74 -14.76
N GLU A 292 -16.10 0.80 -16.04
CA GLU A 292 -15.85 -0.41 -16.80
C GLU A 292 -14.49 -1.02 -16.44
N LYS A 293 -14.32 -2.31 -16.73
CA LYS A 293 -13.11 -3.05 -16.34
C LYS A 293 -11.89 -2.49 -17.07
N GLY A 294 -10.99 -1.86 -16.29
CA GLY A 294 -9.75 -1.28 -16.81
C GLY A 294 -9.92 0.11 -17.42
N GLU A 295 -11.10 0.72 -17.29
CA GLU A 295 -11.35 2.09 -17.72
C GLU A 295 -10.63 3.08 -16.80
N ASP A 296 -10.06 4.13 -17.39
CA ASP A 296 -9.49 5.23 -16.62
C ASP A 296 -10.63 6.02 -15.94
N PRO A 297 -10.59 6.21 -14.61
CA PRO A 297 -11.68 6.88 -13.90
C PRO A 297 -11.92 8.32 -14.33
N PHE A 298 -10.92 9.02 -14.87
CA PHE A 298 -11.10 10.38 -15.32
C PHE A 298 -11.83 10.43 -16.67
N GLU A 299 -11.49 9.56 -17.61
CA GLU A 299 -12.21 9.43 -18.88
C GLU A 299 -13.64 8.94 -18.68
N ALA A 300 -13.86 7.97 -17.78
CA ALA A 300 -15.20 7.54 -17.38
C ALA A 300 -16.03 8.73 -16.86
N GLY A 301 -15.45 9.57 -15.99
CA GLY A 301 -16.14 10.73 -15.45
C GLY A 301 -16.60 11.72 -16.52
N LYS A 302 -15.79 11.96 -17.56
CA LYS A 302 -16.17 12.84 -18.68
C LYS A 302 -17.31 12.24 -19.50
N ARG A 303 -17.22 10.94 -19.78
CA ARG A 303 -18.23 10.18 -20.53
C ARG A 303 -19.58 10.28 -19.83
N GLU A 304 -19.64 9.89 -18.56
CA GLU A 304 -20.85 9.94 -17.74
C GLU A 304 -21.42 11.36 -17.60
N PHE A 305 -20.54 12.37 -17.45
CA PHE A 305 -20.98 13.77 -17.39
C PHE A 305 -21.64 14.24 -18.69
N LYS A 306 -21.15 13.77 -19.83
CA LYS A 306 -21.75 14.06 -21.13
C LYS A 306 -23.04 13.25 -21.34
N GLU A 307 -23.04 11.96 -21.04
CA GLU A 307 -24.19 11.06 -21.22
C GLU A 307 -25.39 11.52 -20.37
N GLU A 308 -25.20 11.69 -19.06
CA GLU A 308 -26.31 11.97 -18.15
C GLU A 308 -26.81 13.43 -18.20
N VAL A 309 -25.95 14.42 -18.40
CA VAL A 309 -26.36 15.85 -18.35
C VAL A 309 -26.03 16.65 -19.61
N GLY A 310 -25.51 16.01 -20.65
CA GLY A 310 -25.15 16.69 -21.91
C GLY A 310 -24.05 17.71 -21.75
N ALA A 311 -23.20 17.64 -20.72
CA ALA A 311 -22.22 18.68 -20.43
C ALA A 311 -20.78 18.20 -20.67
N VAL A 312 -19.98 19.08 -21.26
CA VAL A 312 -18.52 18.96 -21.36
C VAL A 312 -17.88 20.19 -20.72
N ALA A 313 -16.60 20.11 -20.32
CA ALA A 313 -15.93 21.21 -19.64
C ALA A 313 -14.52 21.48 -20.17
N ASP A 314 -14.12 22.75 -20.14
CA ASP A 314 -12.76 23.18 -20.50
C ASP A 314 -11.71 22.67 -19.52
N ARG A 315 -12.08 22.56 -18.23
CA ARG A 315 -11.18 22.14 -17.17
C ARG A 315 -11.88 21.24 -16.18
N TYR A 316 -11.18 20.16 -15.84
CA TYR A 316 -11.52 19.25 -14.75
C TYR A 316 -10.42 19.22 -13.70
N PHE A 317 -10.78 18.88 -12.48
CA PHE A 317 -9.84 18.70 -11.37
C PHE A 317 -10.37 17.65 -10.39
N SER A 318 -9.46 16.91 -9.75
CA SER A 318 -9.85 15.90 -8.77
C SER A 318 -10.40 16.55 -7.50
N LEU A 319 -11.52 16.01 -7.02
CA LEU A 319 -12.06 16.25 -5.68
C LEU A 319 -11.75 15.07 -4.74
N GLY A 320 -10.89 14.14 -5.17
CA GLY A 320 -10.49 12.94 -4.43
C GLY A 320 -11.53 11.83 -4.45
N GLU A 321 -11.37 10.88 -3.55
CA GLU A 321 -12.21 9.68 -3.47
C GLU A 321 -13.23 9.79 -2.34
N LEU A 322 -14.30 9.00 -2.46
CA LEU A 322 -15.36 8.84 -1.47
C LEU A 322 -15.70 7.35 -1.32
N TYR A 323 -15.75 6.88 -0.08
CA TYR A 323 -16.33 5.59 0.27
C TYR A 323 -17.81 5.83 0.62
N PRO A 324 -18.77 5.42 -0.23
CA PRO A 324 -20.18 5.74 -0.02
C PRO A 324 -20.76 4.98 1.17
N THR A 325 -20.33 3.73 1.40
CA THR A 325 -20.81 2.91 2.52
C THR A 325 -19.68 2.09 3.16
N PRO A 326 -18.84 2.71 4.01
CA PRO A 326 -17.78 1.98 4.72
C PRO A 326 -18.40 0.95 5.67
N GLY A 327 -17.90 -0.29 5.61
CA GLY A 327 -18.27 -1.36 6.54
C GLY A 327 -18.61 -2.69 5.89
N TYR A 328 -19.08 -2.69 4.64
CA TYR A 328 -19.37 -3.95 3.93
C TYR A 328 -19.07 -3.92 2.43
N THR A 329 -18.80 -2.77 1.80
CA THR A 329 -18.48 -2.73 0.37
C THR A 329 -17.12 -2.11 0.11
N ASN A 330 -16.46 -2.59 -0.94
CA ASN A 330 -15.22 -2.02 -1.47
C ASN A 330 -15.47 -0.93 -2.53
N GLU A 331 -16.71 -0.45 -2.68
CA GLU A 331 -17.03 0.63 -3.61
C GLU A 331 -16.22 1.90 -3.29
N ILE A 332 -15.56 2.42 -4.32
CA ILE A 332 -14.90 3.74 -4.30
C ILE A 332 -15.50 4.59 -5.41
N ILE A 333 -16.00 5.78 -5.04
CA ILE A 333 -16.47 6.79 -5.99
C ILE A 333 -15.41 7.87 -6.16
N ARG A 334 -14.92 8.06 -7.38
CA ARG A 334 -13.91 9.08 -7.72
C ARG A 334 -14.64 10.37 -8.12
N LEU A 335 -14.36 11.46 -7.40
CA LEU A 335 -15.07 12.72 -7.57
C LEU A 335 -14.23 13.70 -8.39
N TYR A 336 -14.86 14.38 -9.34
CA TYR A 336 -14.24 15.44 -10.13
C TYR A 336 -15.08 16.71 -10.11
N GLY A 337 -14.39 17.85 -10.11
CA GLY A 337 -14.96 19.17 -10.34
C GLY A 337 -14.75 19.60 -11.79
N ALA A 338 -15.71 20.34 -12.35
CA ALA A 338 -15.66 20.83 -13.73
C ALA A 338 -16.01 22.33 -13.83
N THR A 339 -15.30 23.06 -14.69
CA THR A 339 -15.50 24.50 -14.95
C THR A 339 -15.36 24.82 -16.43
N GLY A 340 -16.04 25.89 -16.88
CA GLY A 340 -16.12 26.23 -18.31
C GLY A 340 -17.03 25.24 -19.02
N LEU A 341 -18.27 25.12 -18.54
CA LEU A 341 -19.22 24.12 -19.04
C LEU A 341 -19.81 24.54 -20.39
N HIS A 342 -19.86 23.60 -21.33
CA HIS A 342 -20.58 23.70 -22.59
C HIS A 342 -21.61 22.57 -22.65
N PHE A 343 -22.82 22.88 -23.12
CA PHE A 343 -23.89 21.90 -23.25
C PHE A 343 -24.02 21.42 -24.70
N GLU A 344 -23.99 20.11 -24.86
CA GLU A 344 -24.17 19.36 -26.11
C GLU A 344 -25.48 18.55 -26.04
N GLU A 345 -25.74 17.72 -27.06
CA GLU A 345 -26.84 16.75 -27.02
C GLU A 345 -26.55 15.65 -25.98
N GLN A 346 -27.59 15.29 -25.24
CA GLN A 346 -27.58 14.22 -24.26
C GLN A 346 -27.58 12.85 -24.97
N ASP A 347 -26.87 11.87 -24.41
CA ASP A 347 -26.79 10.51 -24.93
C ASP A 347 -27.04 9.54 -23.77
N LEU A 348 -28.32 9.22 -23.53
CA LEU A 348 -28.74 8.31 -22.46
C LEU A 348 -28.87 6.89 -22.99
N ASP A 349 -28.53 5.90 -22.16
CA ASP A 349 -28.83 4.50 -22.45
C ASP A 349 -30.36 4.23 -22.43
N ASP A 350 -30.80 3.20 -23.16
CA ASP A 350 -32.22 2.83 -23.30
C ASP A 350 -32.94 2.55 -21.96
N ASP A 351 -32.19 2.21 -20.90
CA ASP A 351 -32.70 1.94 -19.56
C ASP A 351 -32.52 3.09 -18.56
N GLU A 352 -32.05 4.26 -19.01
CA GLU A 352 -31.85 5.44 -18.18
C GLU A 352 -33.04 6.41 -18.22
N PHE A 353 -33.71 6.55 -17.08
CA PHE A 353 -34.87 7.43 -16.92
C PHE A 353 -34.57 8.52 -15.88
N LEU A 354 -33.99 9.64 -16.34
CA LEU A 354 -33.62 10.77 -15.50
C LEU A 354 -34.03 12.12 -16.10
N GLN A 355 -34.08 13.16 -15.26
CA GLN A 355 -34.35 14.55 -15.67
C GLN A 355 -33.21 15.46 -15.24
N ILE A 356 -32.71 16.28 -16.16
CA ILE A 356 -31.70 17.29 -15.84
C ILE A 356 -32.35 18.46 -15.08
N VAL A 357 -31.70 18.88 -13.98
CA VAL A 357 -32.10 20.03 -13.17
C VAL A 357 -30.90 20.95 -12.99
N LEU A 358 -31.02 22.19 -13.46
CA LEU A 358 -30.03 23.24 -13.19
C LEU A 358 -30.43 23.98 -11.91
N MET A 359 -29.74 23.70 -10.81
CA MET A 359 -30.03 24.26 -9.50
C MET A 359 -29.02 25.36 -9.13
N PRO A 360 -29.44 26.56 -8.67
CA PRO A 360 -28.53 27.54 -8.09
C PRO A 360 -27.66 26.92 -7.00
N PHE A 361 -26.36 27.21 -6.98
CA PHE A 361 -25.44 26.55 -6.05
C PHE A 361 -25.80 26.78 -4.58
N ASP A 362 -26.23 27.99 -4.22
CA ASP A 362 -26.61 28.30 -2.84
C ASP A 362 -27.86 27.51 -2.41
N GLU A 363 -28.81 27.30 -3.32
CA GLU A 363 -29.99 26.47 -3.10
C GLU A 363 -29.60 24.99 -2.92
N LEU A 364 -28.65 24.47 -3.72
CA LEU A 364 -28.11 23.13 -3.55
C LEU A 364 -27.52 22.95 -2.14
N ILE A 365 -26.74 23.92 -1.67
CA ILE A 365 -26.17 23.87 -0.32
C ILE A 365 -27.27 23.93 0.74
N GLU A 366 -28.27 24.80 0.60
CA GLU A 366 -29.41 24.88 1.53
C GLU A 366 -30.16 23.54 1.63
N ARG A 367 -30.44 22.90 0.49
CA ARG A 367 -31.14 21.61 0.42
C ARG A 367 -30.30 20.43 0.93
N ILE A 368 -28.97 20.49 0.79
CA ILE A 368 -28.05 19.55 1.45
C ILE A 368 -28.13 19.73 2.98
N MET A 369 -28.02 20.97 3.46
CA MET A 369 -27.98 21.24 4.90
C MET A 369 -29.33 20.99 5.60
N SER A 370 -30.45 21.08 4.87
CA SER A 370 -31.78 20.73 5.38
C SER A 370 -32.05 19.22 5.41
N GLY A 371 -31.22 18.41 4.73
CA GLY A 371 -31.40 16.97 4.58
C GLY A 371 -32.40 16.56 3.48
N GLU A 372 -32.79 17.49 2.61
CA GLU A 372 -33.59 17.18 1.41
C GLU A 372 -32.75 16.39 0.38
N ILE A 373 -31.50 16.80 0.18
CA ILE A 373 -30.53 16.08 -0.66
C ILE A 373 -29.63 15.24 0.26
N LYS A 374 -29.73 13.92 0.11
CA LYS A 374 -29.10 12.92 1.01
C LYS A 374 -28.02 12.08 0.33
N ASP A 375 -27.88 12.21 -0.98
CA ASP A 375 -26.93 11.42 -1.76
C ASP A 375 -25.47 11.78 -1.38
N ALA A 376 -24.72 10.78 -0.94
CA ALA A 376 -23.41 10.98 -0.32
C ALA A 376 -22.40 11.66 -1.25
N LYS A 377 -22.35 11.24 -2.52
CA LYS A 377 -21.44 11.83 -3.54
C LYS A 377 -21.82 13.28 -3.85
N THR A 378 -23.11 13.58 -3.98
CA THR A 378 -23.60 14.95 -4.20
C THR A 378 -23.25 15.87 -3.03
N VAL A 379 -23.53 15.42 -1.80
CA VAL A 379 -23.21 16.17 -0.57
C VAL A 379 -21.71 16.45 -0.48
N ALA A 380 -20.88 15.41 -0.64
CA ALA A 380 -19.43 15.54 -0.55
C ALA A 380 -18.85 16.44 -1.64
N ALA A 381 -19.23 16.23 -2.90
CA ALA A 381 -18.72 16.99 -4.03
C ALA A 381 -19.12 18.47 -3.96
N ALA A 382 -20.36 18.79 -3.58
CA ALA A 382 -20.82 20.18 -3.42
C ALA A 382 -20.05 20.91 -2.31
N LEU A 383 -19.82 20.27 -1.15
CA LEU A 383 -19.06 20.87 -0.06
C LEU A 383 -17.58 21.03 -0.40
N LYS A 384 -16.96 20.07 -1.10
CA LYS A 384 -15.59 20.21 -1.59
C LYS A 384 -15.49 21.34 -2.63
N LEU A 385 -16.41 21.40 -3.60
CA LEU A 385 -16.47 22.47 -4.60
C LEU A 385 -16.62 23.86 -3.94
N LYS A 386 -17.43 23.97 -2.88
CA LYS A 386 -17.58 25.22 -2.11
C LYS A 386 -16.26 25.73 -1.54
N LEU A 387 -15.38 24.84 -1.06
CA LEU A 387 -14.07 25.21 -0.53
C LEU A 387 -13.08 25.61 -1.63
N PHE A 388 -13.13 24.97 -2.80
CA PHE A 388 -12.32 25.37 -3.95
C PHE A 388 -12.68 26.75 -4.52
N ARG A 389 -13.86 27.28 -4.17
CA ARG A 389 -14.34 28.61 -4.58
C ARG A 389 -13.93 29.74 -3.62
N GLN A 390 -13.44 29.42 -2.42
CA GLN A 390 -12.93 30.40 -1.45
C GLN A 390 -11.46 30.67 -1.72
#